data_AF-A0A955YJ78-F1
#
_entry.id   AF-A0A955YJ78-F1
#
_cell.length_a   1.000
_cell.length_b   1.000
_cell.length_c   1.000
_cell.angle_alpha   90.00
_cell.angle_beta   90.00
_cell.angle_gamma   90.00
#
_symmetry.space_group_name_H-M   'P 1'
#
loop_
_entity.id
_entity.type
_entity.pdbx_description
1 polymer ?
#
loop_
_entity_poly.entity_id
_entity_poly.type
_entity_poly.pdbx_seq_one_letter_code
_entity_poly.pdbx_strand_id
1 'polypeptide(L)'
;MKRFLLIHGSWHGAWCWYKVAPRLRQHGEVLVPNLPGRGRDPAWAPRVTLGHLVRATAPLLSDQVQTTIVAHSRYGILASALAQAHPERVRRVVYLASYMLPSHARVADYFAKDEGCYLRPYVHVSKAGVCDWLDPEAYVEGLYADCAADDVALASSLLCREPSLPALARLALTDARYGRVPRAYIRLTQDRAVSPALQDRLIDAARVERVESLEASHSAYFSQPDALVDAILSVDR
;
A
#
# COMPACT_ATOMS: atom_id res chain seq x y z
N MET A 1 3.69 16.40 17.75
CA MET A 1 2.72 16.38 16.64
C MET A 1 2.86 15.08 15.89
N LYS A 2 1.79 14.40 15.49
CA LYS A 2 1.88 13.16 14.70
C LYS A 2 2.31 13.48 13.26
N ARG A 3 2.97 12.53 12.60
CA ARG A 3 3.37 12.62 11.18
C ARG A 3 3.02 11.33 10.47
N PHE A 4 2.30 11.45 9.36
CA PHE A 4 1.83 10.33 8.56
C PHE A 4 2.40 10.37 7.14
N LEU A 5 2.80 9.23 6.63
CA LEU A 5 3.17 9.02 5.23
C LEU A 5 2.21 8.01 4.60
N LEU A 6 1.37 8.46 3.68
CA LEU A 6 0.39 7.62 2.99
C LEU A 6 0.96 7.12 1.66
N ILE A 7 1.12 5.80 1.54
CA ILE A 7 1.67 5.13 0.37
C ILE A 7 0.55 4.40 -0.36
N HIS A 8 0.28 4.84 -1.60
CA HIS A 8 -0.74 4.25 -2.47
C HIS A 8 -0.38 2.82 -2.92
N GLY A 9 -1.38 2.09 -3.43
CA GLY A 9 -1.23 0.76 -4.01
C GLY A 9 -0.79 0.79 -5.48
N SER A 10 -0.82 -0.38 -6.13
CA SER A 10 -0.54 -0.50 -7.57
C SER A 10 -1.51 0.27 -8.43
N TRP A 11 -1.02 0.75 -9.58
CA TRP A 11 -1.80 1.48 -10.60
C TRP A 11 -2.36 2.83 -10.14
N HIS A 12 -2.31 3.11 -8.84
CA HIS A 12 -2.75 4.36 -8.24
C HIS A 12 -1.61 5.37 -8.13
N GLY A 13 -1.97 6.58 -7.71
CA GLY A 13 -1.06 7.63 -7.27
C GLY A 13 -1.56 8.29 -5.98
N ALA A 14 -0.90 9.36 -5.58
CA ALA A 14 -1.25 10.16 -4.39
C ALA A 14 -2.73 10.60 -4.36
N TRP A 15 -3.33 10.77 -5.54
CA TRP A 15 -4.73 11.17 -5.72
C TRP A 15 -5.71 10.25 -5.01
N CYS A 16 -5.40 8.96 -4.77
CA CYS A 16 -6.35 8.05 -4.12
C CYS A 16 -6.65 8.43 -2.67
N TRP A 17 -5.76 9.19 -2.03
CA TRP A 17 -5.93 9.63 -0.64
C TRP A 17 -6.69 10.96 -0.50
N TYR A 18 -7.30 11.50 -1.56
CA TYR A 18 -7.88 12.85 -1.54
C TYR A 18 -8.99 13.03 -0.49
N LYS A 19 -9.72 11.96 -0.14
CA LYS A 19 -10.73 11.96 0.94
C LYS A 19 -10.12 11.76 2.33
N VAL A 20 -9.08 10.95 2.46
CA VAL A 20 -8.45 10.60 3.76
C VAL A 20 -7.48 11.66 4.24
N ALA A 21 -6.64 12.21 3.35
CA ALA A 21 -5.56 13.12 3.74
C ALA A 21 -6.06 14.40 4.42
N PRO A 22 -7.12 15.09 3.95
CA PRO A 22 -7.65 16.28 4.64
C PRO A 22 -8.16 15.98 6.06
N ARG A 23 -8.78 14.82 6.26
CA ARG A 23 -9.28 14.37 7.57
C ARG A 23 -8.12 14.07 8.53
N LEU A 24 -7.14 13.30 8.07
CA LEU A 24 -5.98 12.93 8.88
C LEU A 24 -5.10 14.15 9.23
N ARG A 25 -5.10 15.21 8.40
CA ARG A 25 -4.40 16.48 8.67
C ARG A 25 -4.90 17.20 9.92
N GLN A 26 -6.12 16.92 10.37
CA GLN A 26 -6.65 17.45 11.64
C GLN A 26 -5.91 16.87 12.86
N HIS A 27 -5.16 15.76 12.68
CA HIS A 27 -4.47 15.04 13.76
C HIS A 27 -2.95 15.07 13.65
N GLY A 28 -2.40 15.68 12.60
CA GLY A 28 -0.95 15.76 12.39
C GLY A 28 -0.57 16.14 10.96
N GLU A 29 0.73 16.15 10.69
CA GLU A 29 1.24 16.36 9.34
C GLU A 29 1.01 15.11 8.47
N VAL A 30 0.56 15.30 7.23
CA VAL A 30 0.27 14.19 6.31
C VAL A 30 0.96 14.41 4.97
N LEU A 31 1.85 13.48 4.62
CA LEU A 31 2.54 13.40 3.35
C LEU A 31 1.93 12.32 2.47
N VAL A 32 1.71 12.66 1.20
CA VAL A 32 1.05 11.80 0.22
C VAL A 32 1.83 11.86 -1.10
N PRO A 33 3.01 11.22 -1.21
CA PRO A 33 3.81 11.28 -2.42
C PRO A 33 3.21 10.45 -3.55
N ASN A 34 3.48 10.84 -4.79
CA ASN A 34 3.46 9.88 -5.90
C ASN A 34 4.75 9.07 -5.85
N LEU A 35 4.64 7.75 -6.03
CA LEU A 35 5.82 6.92 -6.18
C LEU A 35 6.40 7.04 -7.60
N PRO A 36 7.74 6.98 -7.78
CA PRO A 36 8.36 6.98 -9.10
C PRO A 36 7.72 6.01 -10.09
N GLY A 37 7.58 6.44 -11.36
CA GLY A 37 6.95 5.66 -12.42
C GLY A 37 5.43 5.86 -12.55
N ARG A 38 4.87 6.84 -11.83
CA ARG A 38 3.45 7.24 -11.90
C ARG A 38 3.31 8.76 -11.87
N GLY A 39 2.15 9.25 -12.26
CA GLY A 39 1.78 10.66 -12.14
C GLY A 39 2.78 11.59 -12.84
N ARG A 40 3.27 12.60 -12.11
CA ARG A 40 4.18 13.65 -12.62
C ARG A 40 5.67 13.28 -12.55
N ASP A 41 6.02 12.10 -12.05
CA ASP A 41 7.38 11.57 -12.03
C ASP A 41 7.48 10.35 -12.97
N PRO A 42 7.54 10.57 -14.30
CA PRO A 42 7.63 9.51 -15.28
C PRO A 42 9.06 8.94 -15.32
N ALA A 43 9.48 8.29 -14.23
CA ALA A 43 10.62 7.41 -14.26
C ALA A 43 10.33 6.24 -15.21
N TRP A 44 11.25 5.93 -16.12
CA TRP A 44 11.13 4.79 -17.02
C TRP A 44 10.96 3.49 -16.21
N ALA A 45 9.86 2.76 -16.43
CA ALA A 45 9.43 1.65 -15.56
C ALA A 45 10.54 0.62 -15.23
N PRO A 46 11.41 0.20 -16.17
CA PRO A 46 12.50 -0.71 -15.85
C PRO A 46 13.63 -0.13 -14.96
N ARG A 47 13.66 1.19 -14.69
CA ARG A 47 14.53 1.81 -13.67
C ARG A 47 13.87 1.86 -12.28
N VAL A 48 12.59 1.54 -12.16
CA VAL A 48 11.85 1.65 -10.89
C VAL A 48 11.94 0.32 -10.13
N THR A 49 12.98 0.17 -9.32
CA THR A 49 13.16 -0.96 -8.40
C THR A 49 12.66 -0.63 -6.99
N LEU A 50 12.48 -1.63 -6.13
CA LEU A 50 12.16 -1.38 -4.71
C LEU A 50 13.20 -0.47 -4.03
N GLY A 51 14.50 -0.67 -4.32
CA GLY A 51 15.56 0.20 -3.80
C GLY A 51 15.49 1.63 -4.32
N HIS A 52 15.04 1.83 -5.57
CA HIS A 52 14.77 3.17 -6.10
C HIS A 52 13.61 3.84 -5.34
N LEU A 53 12.51 3.12 -5.12
CA LEU A 53 11.37 3.62 -4.35
C LEU A 53 11.78 4.00 -2.92
N VAL A 54 12.61 3.18 -2.25
CA VAL A 54 13.16 3.50 -0.92
C VAL A 54 13.97 4.79 -0.95
N ARG A 55 14.89 4.94 -1.90
CA ARG A 55 15.71 6.18 -2.01
C ARG A 55 14.87 7.42 -2.27
N ALA A 56 13.81 7.30 -3.09
CA ALA A 56 12.93 8.43 -3.40
C ALA A 56 12.04 8.84 -2.22
N THR A 57 11.68 7.88 -1.35
CA THR A 57 10.73 8.12 -0.25
C THR A 57 11.39 8.31 1.11
N ALA A 58 12.61 7.82 1.32
CA ALA A 58 13.37 8.01 2.55
C ALA A 58 13.56 9.49 2.98
N PRO A 59 13.70 10.48 2.07
CA PRO A 59 13.76 11.89 2.45
C PRO A 59 12.46 12.43 3.07
N LEU A 60 11.33 11.73 2.91
CA LEU A 60 10.03 12.13 3.48
C LEU A 60 9.89 11.75 4.96
N LEU A 61 10.72 10.82 5.44
CA LEU A 61 10.81 10.51 6.86
C LEU A 61 11.51 11.66 7.59
N SER A 62 11.18 11.92 8.86
CA SER A 62 11.82 12.99 9.63
C SER A 62 12.81 12.40 10.63
N ASP A 63 13.90 13.13 10.87
CA ASP A 63 14.91 12.79 11.89
C ASP A 63 14.49 13.27 13.29
N GLN A 64 13.53 14.20 13.36
CA GLN A 64 13.07 14.82 14.61
C GLN A 64 11.77 14.20 15.13
N VAL A 65 10.87 13.82 14.20
CA VAL A 65 9.55 13.29 14.52
C VAL A 65 9.35 12.00 13.74
N GLN A 66 9.31 10.88 14.44
CA GLN A 66 9.11 9.59 13.81
C GLN A 66 7.78 9.55 13.03
N THR A 67 7.82 8.96 11.84
CA THR A 67 6.68 8.93 10.92
C THR A 67 5.92 7.61 11.04
N THR A 68 4.59 7.68 11.13
CA THR A 68 3.71 6.52 10.91
C THR A 68 3.46 6.35 9.42
N ILE A 69 3.86 5.21 8.88
CA ILE A 69 3.66 4.89 7.45
C ILE A 69 2.37 4.10 7.31
N VAL A 70 1.42 4.58 6.51
CA VAL A 70 0.23 3.83 6.12
C VAL A 70 0.41 3.40 4.67
N ALA A 71 0.51 2.10 4.43
CA ALA A 71 0.75 1.56 3.10
C ALA A 71 -0.38 0.65 2.66
N HIS A 72 -0.85 0.90 1.44
CA HIS A 72 -1.95 0.16 0.82
C HIS A 72 -1.44 -0.89 -0.16
N SER A 73 -2.06 -2.08 -0.18
CA SER A 73 -1.90 -3.09 -1.23
C SER A 73 -0.42 -3.45 -1.48
N ARG A 74 0.05 -3.51 -2.74
CA ARG A 74 1.42 -3.89 -3.14
C ARG A 74 2.51 -3.23 -2.30
N TYR A 75 2.35 -1.95 -1.93
CA TYR A 75 3.44 -1.15 -1.37
C TYR A 75 3.63 -1.25 0.15
N GLY A 76 3.00 -2.23 0.80
CA GLY A 76 3.45 -2.72 2.10
C GLY A 76 4.91 -3.16 2.09
N ILE A 77 5.41 -3.66 0.94
CA ILE A 77 6.82 -3.98 0.75
C ILE A 77 7.74 -2.75 0.83
N LEU A 78 7.26 -1.58 0.37
CA LEU A 78 8.02 -0.34 0.45
C LEU A 78 8.05 0.17 1.89
N ALA A 79 6.92 0.12 2.60
CA ALA A 79 6.89 0.47 4.01
C ALA A 79 7.81 -0.44 4.85
N SER A 80 7.81 -1.75 4.56
CA SER A 80 8.70 -2.72 5.20
C SER A 80 10.18 -2.42 4.89
N ALA A 81 10.50 -2.07 3.63
CA ALA A 81 11.85 -1.71 3.23
C ALA A 81 12.32 -0.37 3.83
N LEU A 82 11.42 0.61 3.98
CA LEU A 82 11.71 1.86 4.68
C LEU A 82 11.95 1.63 6.17
N ALA A 83 11.13 0.82 6.83
CA ALA A 83 11.33 0.41 8.22
C ALA A 83 12.62 -0.40 8.39
N GLN A 84 13.00 -1.22 7.41
CA GLN A 84 14.30 -1.90 7.41
C GLN A 84 15.46 -0.90 7.27
N ALA A 85 15.35 0.10 6.40
CA ALA A 85 16.42 1.04 6.07
C ALA A 85 16.60 2.13 7.14
N HIS A 86 15.50 2.58 7.74
CA HIS A 86 15.41 3.73 8.65
C HIS A 86 14.50 3.46 9.87
N PRO A 87 14.71 2.35 10.61
CA PRO A 87 13.83 1.97 11.72
C PRO A 87 13.77 3.02 12.84
N GLU A 88 14.77 3.89 12.98
CA GLU A 88 14.79 5.01 13.92
C GLU A 88 13.88 6.19 13.52
N ARG A 89 13.54 6.30 12.22
CA ARG A 89 12.68 7.39 11.68
C ARG A 89 11.23 6.94 11.49
N VAL A 90 10.95 5.65 11.68
CA VAL A 90 9.61 5.06 11.53
C VAL A 90 9.03 4.75 12.90
N ARG A 91 7.90 5.39 13.23
CA ARG A 91 7.17 5.16 14.47
C ARG A 91 6.44 3.82 14.43
N ARG A 92 5.74 3.56 13.33
CA ARG A 92 4.89 2.39 13.10
C ARG A 92 4.65 2.22 11.61
N VAL A 93 4.44 0.97 11.19
CA VAL A 93 3.87 0.66 9.87
C VAL A 93 2.45 0.15 10.03
N VAL A 94 1.52 0.79 9.34
CA VAL A 94 0.11 0.40 9.23
C VAL A 94 -0.11 -0.17 7.83
N TYR A 95 -0.41 -1.46 7.76
CA TYR A 95 -0.70 -2.17 6.52
C TYR A 95 -2.21 -2.15 6.27
N LEU A 96 -2.67 -1.39 5.27
CA LEU A 96 -4.07 -1.36 4.85
C LEU A 96 -4.27 -2.36 3.72
N ALA A 97 -4.93 -3.50 4.00
CA ALA A 97 -5.09 -4.62 3.06
C ALA A 97 -3.85 -4.82 2.17
N SER A 98 -2.69 -4.90 2.82
CA SER A 98 -1.39 -4.71 2.19
C SER A 98 -0.49 -5.93 2.37
N TYR A 99 0.48 -6.07 1.46
CA TYR A 99 1.49 -7.12 1.47
C TYR A 99 2.52 -6.90 2.59
N MET A 100 2.18 -7.37 3.81
CA MET A 100 3.07 -7.47 4.97
C MET A 100 3.84 -8.79 4.91
N LEU A 101 4.83 -8.85 4.02
CA LEU A 101 5.54 -10.08 3.70
C LEU A 101 6.75 -10.35 4.61
N PRO A 102 7.09 -11.63 4.88
CA PRO A 102 8.32 -11.97 5.58
C PRO A 102 9.56 -11.69 4.73
N SER A 103 10.74 -11.78 5.35
CA SER A 103 12.01 -11.68 4.62
C SER A 103 12.10 -12.75 3.51
N HIS A 104 12.83 -12.43 2.44
CA HIS A 104 13.03 -13.23 1.22
C HIS A 104 11.78 -13.48 0.36
N ALA A 105 10.58 -13.12 0.80
CA ALA A 105 9.35 -13.19 0.02
C ALA A 105 9.26 -12.08 -1.05
N ARG A 106 8.39 -12.30 -2.03
CA ARG A 106 8.07 -11.38 -3.13
C ARG A 106 6.56 -11.28 -3.27
N VAL A 107 6.06 -10.11 -3.68
CA VAL A 107 4.62 -9.92 -3.94
C VAL A 107 4.13 -10.87 -5.01
N ALA A 108 4.89 -11.04 -6.09
CA ALA A 108 4.51 -11.91 -7.20
C ALA A 108 4.19 -13.35 -6.77
N ASP A 109 4.94 -13.90 -5.80
CA ASP A 109 4.74 -15.27 -5.31
C ASP A 109 3.44 -15.42 -4.51
N TYR A 110 3.07 -14.38 -3.74
CA TYR A 110 1.85 -14.37 -2.92
C TYR A 110 0.62 -14.04 -3.76
N PHE A 111 0.73 -13.07 -4.67
CA PHE A 111 -0.33 -12.74 -5.64
C PHE A 111 -0.70 -13.94 -6.50
N ALA A 112 0.30 -14.68 -7.02
CA ALA A 112 0.04 -15.87 -7.83
C ALA A 112 -0.66 -17.01 -7.06
N LYS A 113 -0.57 -17.01 -5.72
CA LYS A 113 -1.18 -18.02 -4.83
C LYS A 113 -2.39 -17.49 -4.07
N ASP A 114 -2.89 -16.32 -4.43
CA ASP A 114 -4.13 -15.78 -3.87
C ASP A 114 -5.31 -16.26 -4.72
N GLU A 115 -5.93 -17.38 -4.31
CA GLU A 115 -7.07 -17.96 -5.02
C GLU A 115 -8.33 -17.09 -4.93
N GLY A 116 -8.43 -16.25 -3.89
CA GLY A 116 -9.54 -15.30 -3.72
C GLY A 116 -9.33 -13.96 -4.44
N CYS A 117 -8.21 -13.76 -5.13
CA CYS A 117 -7.93 -12.52 -5.85
C CYS A 117 -8.67 -12.49 -7.20
N TYR A 118 -9.65 -11.61 -7.31
CA TYR A 118 -10.43 -11.36 -8.52
C TYR A 118 -9.58 -10.78 -9.65
N LEU A 119 -8.52 -10.02 -9.33
CA LEU A 119 -7.73 -9.28 -10.33
C LEU A 119 -6.84 -10.16 -11.21
N ARG A 120 -6.47 -11.37 -10.75
CA ARG A 120 -5.46 -12.23 -11.40
C ARG A 120 -5.65 -12.42 -12.92
N PRO A 121 -6.83 -12.78 -13.44
CA PRO A 121 -7.02 -12.97 -14.89
C PRO A 121 -6.99 -11.66 -15.69
N TYR A 122 -7.12 -10.52 -15.03
CA TYR A 122 -7.22 -9.19 -15.65
C TYR A 122 -5.90 -8.38 -15.59
N VAL A 123 -4.84 -8.94 -15.00
CA VAL A 123 -3.53 -8.28 -14.97
C VAL A 123 -2.73 -8.63 -16.22
N HIS A 124 -2.43 -7.62 -17.02
CA HIS A 124 -1.55 -7.74 -18.18
C HIS A 124 -0.13 -7.33 -17.82
N VAL A 125 0.86 -8.04 -18.37
CA VAL A 125 2.28 -7.79 -18.11
C VAL A 125 3.02 -7.59 -19.43
N SER A 126 3.73 -6.46 -19.57
CA SER A 126 4.67 -6.23 -20.66
C SER A 126 6.09 -6.48 -20.20
N LYS A 127 6.71 -7.55 -20.69
CA LYS A 127 8.14 -7.84 -20.43
C LYS A 127 9.05 -6.77 -21.03
N ALA A 128 8.75 -6.28 -22.22
CA ALA A 128 9.53 -5.23 -22.89
C ALA A 128 9.42 -3.89 -22.17
N GLY A 129 8.23 -3.53 -21.70
CA GLY A 129 7.99 -2.29 -20.94
C GLY A 129 8.32 -2.39 -19.45
N VAL A 130 8.59 -3.61 -18.95
CA VAL A 130 8.78 -3.95 -17.52
C VAL A 130 7.71 -3.29 -16.64
N CYS A 131 6.47 -3.39 -17.09
CA CYS A 131 5.30 -2.86 -16.41
C CYS A 131 4.09 -3.78 -16.55
N ASP A 132 3.17 -3.64 -15.61
CA ASP A 132 1.87 -4.27 -15.59
C ASP A 132 0.74 -3.23 -15.60
N TRP A 133 -0.44 -3.65 -16.03
CA TRP A 133 -1.66 -2.85 -15.95
C TRP A 133 -2.87 -3.76 -15.76
N LEU A 134 -3.93 -3.19 -15.21
CA LEU A 134 -5.18 -3.89 -14.98
C LEU A 134 -6.17 -3.58 -16.12
N ASP A 135 -6.86 -4.60 -16.60
CA ASP A 135 -7.97 -4.47 -17.53
C ASP A 135 -9.08 -3.59 -16.92
N PRO A 136 -9.56 -2.54 -17.63
CA PRO A 136 -10.70 -1.73 -17.18
C PRO A 136 -11.94 -2.52 -16.74
N GLU A 137 -12.19 -3.71 -17.32
CA GLU A 137 -13.32 -4.56 -16.92
C GLU A 137 -13.27 -4.99 -15.45
N ALA A 138 -12.07 -5.02 -14.85
CA ALA A 138 -11.89 -5.42 -13.46
C ALA A 138 -11.93 -4.26 -12.46
N TYR A 139 -12.02 -3.00 -12.90
CA TYR A 139 -11.87 -1.85 -12.01
C TYR A 139 -12.95 -1.84 -10.93
N VAL A 140 -14.22 -1.96 -11.32
CA VAL A 140 -15.34 -1.93 -10.37
C VAL A 140 -15.28 -3.14 -9.45
N GLU A 141 -15.45 -4.35 -10.00
CA GLU A 141 -15.57 -5.57 -9.19
C GLU A 141 -14.32 -5.87 -8.37
N GLY A 142 -13.13 -5.50 -8.86
CA GLY A 142 -11.87 -5.84 -8.23
C GLY A 142 -11.29 -4.77 -7.30
N LEU A 143 -11.48 -3.47 -7.59
CA LEU A 143 -10.88 -2.38 -6.83
C LEU A 143 -11.89 -1.46 -6.13
N TYR A 144 -13.11 -1.34 -6.66
CA TYR A 144 -14.05 -0.27 -6.30
C TYR A 144 -15.48 -0.78 -6.05
N ALA A 145 -15.65 -2.03 -5.63
CA ALA A 145 -16.95 -2.72 -5.60
C ALA A 145 -17.99 -2.07 -4.68
N ASP A 146 -17.54 -1.27 -3.71
CA ASP A 146 -18.36 -0.53 -2.74
C ASP A 146 -18.18 1.01 -2.86
N CYS A 147 -17.54 1.49 -3.92
CA CYS A 147 -17.27 2.92 -4.12
C CYS A 147 -18.39 3.60 -4.92
N ALA A 148 -18.57 4.91 -4.69
CA ALA A 148 -19.52 5.71 -5.46
C ALA A 148 -19.08 5.85 -6.93
N ALA A 149 -20.05 6.01 -7.84
CA ALA A 149 -19.79 6.10 -9.28
C ALA A 149 -18.81 7.22 -9.64
N ASP A 150 -18.86 8.37 -8.96
CA ASP A 150 -17.94 9.49 -9.21
C ASP A 150 -16.49 9.14 -8.82
N ASP A 151 -16.28 8.35 -7.75
CA ASP A 151 -14.96 7.87 -7.38
C ASP A 151 -14.43 6.87 -8.41
N VAL A 152 -15.31 5.97 -8.88
CA VAL A 152 -14.97 5.01 -9.93
C VAL A 152 -14.58 5.73 -11.21
N ALA A 153 -15.34 6.75 -11.63
CA ALA A 153 -15.06 7.54 -12.82
C ALA A 153 -13.73 8.29 -12.70
N LEU A 154 -13.51 8.97 -11.56
CA LEU A 154 -12.25 9.63 -11.26
C LEU A 154 -11.08 8.64 -11.32
N ALA A 155 -11.19 7.52 -10.62
CA ALA A 155 -10.12 6.53 -10.53
C ALA A 155 -9.82 5.89 -11.89
N SER A 156 -10.85 5.52 -12.64
CA SER A 156 -10.71 4.94 -13.99
C SER A 156 -9.96 5.87 -14.95
N SER A 157 -10.08 7.19 -14.77
CA SER A 157 -9.36 8.18 -15.58
C SER A 157 -7.89 8.40 -15.16
N LEU A 158 -7.52 7.95 -13.95
CA LEU A 158 -6.21 8.22 -13.34
C LEU A 158 -5.36 6.95 -13.12
N LEU A 159 -5.95 5.76 -13.21
CA LEU A 159 -5.22 4.51 -13.14
C LEU A 159 -4.16 4.45 -14.25
N CYS A 160 -2.97 3.98 -13.90
CA CYS A 160 -1.83 3.99 -14.80
C CYS A 160 -1.08 2.66 -14.82
N ARG A 161 -0.14 2.55 -15.77
CA ARG A 161 0.83 1.44 -15.81
C ARG A 161 1.68 1.44 -14.54
N GLU A 162 2.06 0.25 -14.14
CA GLU A 162 2.70 -0.02 -12.87
C GLU A 162 4.05 -0.71 -13.12
N PRO A 163 5.19 -0.14 -12.67
CA PRO A 163 6.46 -0.83 -12.71
C PRO A 163 6.42 -2.20 -12.02
N SER A 164 6.89 -3.24 -12.71
CA SER A 164 6.77 -4.63 -12.22
C SER A 164 7.94 -5.08 -11.35
N LEU A 165 9.12 -4.46 -11.48
CA LEU A 165 10.33 -4.86 -10.71
C LEU A 165 10.14 -4.84 -9.19
N PRO A 166 9.41 -3.89 -8.57
CA PRO A 166 9.18 -3.91 -7.13
C PRO A 166 8.43 -5.18 -6.68
N ALA A 167 7.48 -5.68 -7.47
CA ALA A 167 6.74 -6.91 -7.14
C ALA A 167 7.61 -8.18 -7.18
N LEU A 168 8.72 -8.13 -7.94
CA LEU A 168 9.70 -9.22 -8.08
C LEU A 168 10.86 -9.12 -7.08
N ALA A 169 10.96 -8.03 -6.32
CA ALA A 169 12.03 -7.83 -5.36
C ALA A 169 11.86 -8.76 -4.15
N ARG A 170 12.94 -9.48 -3.79
CA ARG A 170 12.99 -10.20 -2.52
C ARG A 170 13.26 -9.22 -1.40
N LEU A 171 12.45 -9.29 -0.35
CA LEU A 171 12.67 -8.50 0.86
C LEU A 171 13.92 -8.99 1.60
N ALA A 172 14.65 -8.06 2.21
CA ALA A 172 15.82 -8.33 3.04
C ALA A 172 15.59 -7.68 4.42
N LEU A 173 14.71 -8.30 5.20
CA LEU A 173 14.28 -7.81 6.51
C LEU A 173 15.02 -8.55 7.62
N THR A 174 15.30 -7.85 8.72
CA THR A 174 15.94 -8.43 9.91
C THR A 174 15.18 -8.06 11.18
N ASP A 175 15.25 -8.95 12.19
CA ASP A 175 14.63 -8.70 13.50
C ASP A 175 15.22 -7.45 14.17
N ALA A 176 16.54 -7.25 14.04
CA ALA A 176 17.25 -6.10 14.62
C ALA A 176 16.88 -4.74 14.02
N ARG A 177 16.25 -4.70 12.83
CA ARG A 177 15.83 -3.46 12.17
C ARG A 177 14.32 -3.46 11.95
N TYR A 178 13.83 -4.02 10.85
CA TYR A 178 12.40 -4.11 10.56
C TYR A 178 11.60 -4.72 11.73
N GLY A 179 12.11 -5.79 12.35
CA GLY A 179 11.41 -6.49 13.42
C GLY A 179 11.10 -5.62 14.64
N ARG A 180 11.95 -4.62 14.93
CA ARG A 180 11.80 -3.71 16.08
C ARG A 180 10.76 -2.61 15.88
N VAL A 181 10.34 -2.35 14.64
CA VAL A 181 9.36 -1.31 14.32
C VAL A 181 7.95 -1.87 14.59
N PRO A 182 7.11 -1.19 15.40
CA PRO A 182 5.73 -1.56 15.62
C PRO A 182 4.94 -1.70 14.33
N ARG A 183 4.05 -2.69 14.28
CA ARG A 183 3.23 -2.98 13.09
C ARG A 183 1.78 -3.18 13.47
N ALA A 184 0.90 -2.60 12.66
CA ALA A 184 -0.54 -2.81 12.74
C ALA A 184 -1.10 -3.13 11.35
N TYR A 185 -2.27 -3.76 11.33
CA TYR A 185 -2.98 -4.12 10.11
C TYR A 185 -4.40 -3.56 10.13
N ILE A 186 -4.86 -3.04 9.01
CA ILE A 186 -6.26 -2.67 8.78
C ILE A 186 -6.76 -3.63 7.70
N ARG A 187 -7.58 -4.59 8.11
CA ARG A 187 -8.17 -5.60 7.25
C ARG A 187 -9.42 -5.06 6.56
N LEU A 188 -9.54 -5.32 5.27
CA LEU A 188 -10.74 -4.99 4.48
C LEU A 188 -11.49 -6.28 4.18
N THR A 189 -12.66 -6.47 4.79
CA THR A 189 -13.32 -7.78 4.82
C THR A 189 -14.03 -8.14 3.52
N GLN A 190 -14.29 -7.17 2.64
CA GLN A 190 -14.89 -7.37 1.33
C GLN A 190 -13.88 -7.16 0.18
N ASP A 191 -12.57 -7.19 0.49
CA ASP A 191 -11.52 -7.00 -0.49
C ASP A 191 -11.48 -8.15 -1.51
N ARG A 192 -11.34 -7.79 -2.79
CA ARG A 192 -11.27 -8.74 -3.91
C ARG A 192 -9.95 -8.66 -4.66
N ALA A 193 -9.04 -7.77 -4.24
CA ALA A 193 -7.70 -7.61 -4.80
C ALA A 193 -6.63 -8.27 -3.91
N VAL A 194 -6.69 -8.07 -2.60
CA VAL A 194 -5.92 -8.81 -1.60
C VAL A 194 -6.93 -9.56 -0.75
N SER A 195 -7.18 -10.83 -1.08
CA SER A 195 -8.34 -11.53 -0.50
C SER A 195 -8.29 -11.58 1.03
N PRO A 196 -9.43 -11.63 1.74
CA PRO A 196 -9.44 -11.77 3.19
C PRO A 196 -8.60 -12.97 3.67
N ALA A 197 -8.66 -14.09 2.94
CA ALA A 197 -7.85 -15.27 3.24
C ALA A 197 -6.33 -15.02 3.07
N LEU A 198 -5.90 -14.18 2.12
CA LEU A 198 -4.51 -13.74 2.05
C LEU A 198 -4.17 -12.76 3.18
N GLN A 199 -5.04 -11.79 3.48
CA GLN A 199 -4.83 -10.85 4.58
C GLN A 199 -4.65 -11.58 5.91
N ASP A 200 -5.52 -12.55 6.23
CA ASP A 200 -5.44 -13.37 7.44
C ASP A 200 -4.12 -14.16 7.50
N ARG A 201 -3.71 -14.80 6.40
CA ARG A 201 -2.40 -15.49 6.33
C ARG A 201 -1.22 -14.56 6.58
N LEU A 202 -1.27 -13.32 6.09
CA LEU A 202 -0.22 -12.33 6.30
C LEU A 202 -0.18 -11.85 7.75
N ILE A 203 -1.34 -11.65 8.37
CA ILE A 203 -1.48 -11.29 9.78
C ILE A 203 -0.93 -12.40 10.67
N ASP A 204 -1.33 -13.65 10.44
CA ASP A 204 -0.92 -14.82 11.25
C ASP A 204 0.58 -15.11 11.14
N ALA A 205 1.18 -14.87 9.98
CA ALA A 205 2.60 -15.10 9.75
C ALA A 205 3.51 -14.02 10.34
N ALA A 206 2.96 -12.91 10.85
CA ALA A 206 3.72 -11.76 11.31
C ALA A 206 3.39 -11.40 12.76
N ARG A 207 4.33 -10.73 13.43
CA ARG A 207 4.07 -10.09 14.72
C ARG A 207 3.36 -8.77 14.48
N VAL A 208 2.04 -8.77 14.59
CA VAL A 208 1.16 -7.58 14.51
C VAL A 208 0.66 -7.23 15.90
N GLU A 209 0.81 -5.98 16.32
CA GLU A 209 0.36 -5.53 17.64
C GLU A 209 -1.15 -5.28 17.69
N ARG A 210 -1.71 -4.80 16.58
CA ARG A 210 -3.10 -4.38 16.48
C ARG A 210 -3.65 -4.69 15.10
N VAL A 211 -4.86 -5.22 15.07
CA VAL A 211 -5.63 -5.44 13.85
C VAL A 211 -6.97 -4.74 14.01
N GLU A 212 -7.31 -3.85 13.09
CA GLU A 212 -8.66 -3.30 12.92
C GLU A 212 -9.27 -3.91 11.66
N SER A 213 -10.59 -3.98 11.58
CA SER A 213 -11.30 -4.46 10.39
C SER A 213 -12.34 -3.45 9.94
N LEU A 214 -12.44 -3.24 8.63
CA LEU A 214 -13.47 -2.44 7.99
C LEU A 214 -14.26 -3.31 7.02
N GLU A 215 -15.58 -3.16 7.02
CA GLU A 215 -16.47 -3.81 6.07
C GLU A 215 -16.45 -3.08 4.72
N ALA A 216 -15.28 -3.05 4.07
CA ALA A 216 -15.06 -2.34 2.81
C ALA A 216 -14.37 -3.24 1.78
N SER A 217 -14.51 -2.87 0.51
CA SER A 217 -13.72 -3.44 -0.59
C SER A 217 -12.29 -2.88 -0.57
N HIS A 218 -11.52 -3.06 -1.65
CA HIS A 218 -10.10 -2.69 -1.69
C HIS A 218 -9.85 -1.17 -1.48
N SER A 219 -10.77 -0.31 -1.93
CA SER A 219 -10.59 1.15 -1.92
C SER A 219 -11.31 1.85 -0.76
N ALA A 220 -11.11 1.38 0.48
CA ALA A 220 -11.72 1.98 1.68
C ALA A 220 -11.44 3.49 1.85
N TYR A 221 -10.36 4.02 1.25
CA TYR A 221 -10.09 5.46 1.19
C TYR A 221 -11.12 6.26 0.37
N PHE A 222 -11.96 5.61 -0.44
CA PHE A 222 -13.09 6.20 -1.14
C PHE A 222 -14.43 5.87 -0.51
N SER A 223 -14.68 4.58 -0.23
CA SER A 223 -15.97 4.11 0.26
C SER A 223 -16.21 4.44 1.73
N GLN A 224 -15.16 4.41 2.56
CA GLN A 224 -15.26 4.61 4.02
C GLN A 224 -14.13 5.50 4.58
N PRO A 225 -13.96 6.74 4.07
CA PRO A 225 -12.81 7.58 4.43
C PRO A 225 -12.77 7.97 5.91
N ASP A 226 -13.93 8.19 6.54
CA ASP A 226 -14.03 8.54 7.95
C ASP A 226 -13.66 7.33 8.84
N ALA A 227 -14.28 6.17 8.60
CA ALA A 227 -13.95 4.94 9.33
C ALA A 227 -12.48 4.51 9.15
N LEU A 228 -11.91 4.73 7.96
CA LEU A 228 -10.50 4.47 7.72
C LEU A 228 -9.59 5.41 8.52
N VAL A 229 -9.93 6.69 8.65
CA VAL A 229 -9.18 7.63 9.49
C VAL A 229 -9.24 7.20 10.95
N ASP A 230 -10.42 6.83 11.44
CA ASP A 230 -10.59 6.33 12.81
C ASP A 230 -9.77 5.06 13.06
N ALA A 231 -9.78 4.11 12.12
CA ALA A 231 -8.97 2.91 12.20
C ALA A 231 -7.47 3.22 12.22
N ILE A 232 -6.99 4.12 11.34
CA ILE A 232 -5.58 4.58 11.31
C ILE A 232 -5.20 5.19 12.65
N LEU A 233 -6.02 6.08 13.20
CA LEU A 233 -5.77 6.72 14.50
C LEU A 233 -5.82 5.73 15.65
N SER A 234 -6.71 4.73 15.58
CA SER A 234 -6.85 3.69 16.60
C SER A 234 -5.59 2.83 16.71
N VAL A 235 -5.07 2.37 15.58
CA VAL A 235 -3.86 1.53 15.54
C VAL A 235 -2.57 2.31 15.72
N ASP A 236 -2.59 3.63 15.49
CA ASP A 236 -1.45 4.52 15.72
C ASP A 236 -1.23 4.89 17.21
N ARG A 237 -2.18 4.55 18.09
CA ARG A 237 -2.03 4.74 19.53
C ARG A 237 -0.81 4.02 20.12
#